data_AF-A0A523S600-F1
#
_entry.id   AF-A0A523S600-F1
#
_cell.length_a   1.000
_cell.length_b   1.000
_cell.length_c   1.000
_cell.angle_alpha   90.00
_cell.angle_beta   90.00
_cell.angle_gamma   90.00
#
_symmetry.space_group_name_H-M   'P 1'
#
loop_
_entity.id
_entity.type
_entity.pdbx_description
1 polymer ?
#
loop_
_entity_poly.entity_id
_entity_poly.type
_entity_poly.pdbx_seq_one_letter_code
_entity_poly.pdbx_strand_id
1 'polypeptide(L)'
;MLSQILDWVSRIAPIIVVVGGLIGTHIWAYRLGRNKAEKELRKEALLNRYKLIYVPLNTLLLGTHITTVRAVLYPTIRRRVKRAWPHIKKLNFKIGFQKLLDKYGTKTGAEVEFGRPFPLSDMIKIIKAHAQWADKKLLILLQQADRSRYESPERDQSYLTDEELALEKHIWHKYTQLNRKLMPE
;
A
#
# COMPACT_ATOMS: atom_id res chain seq x y z
N MET A 1 2.36 65.76 37.57
CA MET A 1 2.38 65.15 36.21
C MET A 1 2.49 63.62 36.27
N LEU A 2 3.49 63.06 36.98
CA LEU A 2 3.63 61.60 37.13
C LEU A 2 2.45 60.90 37.83
N SER A 3 1.84 61.52 38.85
CA SER A 3 0.67 60.96 39.57
C SER A 3 -0.58 60.85 38.70
N GLN A 4 -0.84 61.87 37.85
CA GLN A 4 -1.97 61.85 36.91
C GLN A 4 -1.80 60.77 35.83
N ILE A 5 -0.57 60.52 35.37
CA ILE A 5 -0.29 59.43 34.42
C ILE A 5 -0.55 58.06 35.07
N LEU A 6 -0.17 57.89 36.34
CA LEU A 6 -0.38 56.63 37.07
C LEU A 6 -1.87 56.30 37.29
N ASP A 7 -2.68 57.32 37.63
CA ASP A 7 -4.14 57.18 37.80
C ASP A 7 -4.84 56.85 36.48
N TRP A 8 -4.32 57.34 35.36
CA TRP A 8 -4.89 57.05 34.04
C TRP A 8 -4.58 55.61 33.60
N VAL A 9 -3.33 55.16 33.83
CA VAL A 9 -2.89 53.79 33.54
C VAL A 9 -3.67 52.76 34.38
N SER A 10 -3.87 53.02 35.67
CA SER A 10 -4.60 52.09 36.55
C SER A 10 -6.07 51.91 36.16
N ARG A 11 -6.70 52.94 35.59
CA ARG A 11 -8.09 52.87 35.09
C ARG A 11 -8.23 52.12 33.76
N ILE A 12 -7.21 52.16 32.90
CA ILE A 12 -7.25 51.56 31.56
C ILE A 12 -6.75 50.11 31.55
N ALA A 13 -5.80 49.77 32.42
CA ALA A 13 -5.25 48.42 32.56
C ALA A 13 -6.31 47.30 32.62
N PRO A 14 -7.39 47.37 33.44
CA PRO A 14 -8.39 46.30 33.49
C PRO A 14 -9.16 46.15 32.18
N ILE A 15 -9.42 47.25 31.45
CA ILE A 15 -10.12 47.21 30.15
C ILE A 15 -9.28 46.46 29.12
N ILE A 16 -7.96 46.74 29.07
CA ILE A 16 -7.03 46.04 28.18
C ILE A 16 -6.96 44.55 28.50
N VAL A 17 -6.95 44.18 29.78
CA VAL A 17 -6.92 42.77 30.21
C VAL A 17 -8.20 42.04 29.82
N VAL A 18 -9.37 42.66 30.01
CA VAL A 18 -10.66 42.05 29.62
C VAL A 18 -10.74 41.88 28.10
N VAL A 19 -10.42 42.92 27.33
CA VAL A 19 -10.44 42.86 25.86
C VAL A 19 -9.41 41.86 25.33
N GLY A 20 -8.20 41.88 25.89
CA GLY A 20 -7.15 40.90 25.55
C GLY A 20 -7.56 39.47 25.89
N GLY A 21 -8.24 39.26 27.01
CA GLY A 21 -8.80 37.96 27.41
C GLY A 21 -9.88 37.46 26.44
N LEU A 22 -10.79 38.34 26.01
CA LEU A 22 -11.83 37.99 25.02
C LEU A 22 -11.23 37.64 23.65
N ILE A 23 -10.24 38.41 23.18
CA ILE A 23 -9.55 38.11 21.92
C ILE A 23 -8.76 36.80 22.04
N GLY A 24 -8.03 36.61 23.14
CA GLY A 24 -7.24 35.41 23.39
C GLY A 24 -8.09 34.14 23.44
N THR A 25 -9.23 34.19 24.13
CA THR A 25 -10.18 33.07 24.21
C THR A 25 -10.78 32.74 22.85
N HIS A 26 -11.15 33.74 22.04
CA HIS A 26 -11.63 33.51 20.68
C HIS A 26 -10.58 32.84 19.77
N ILE A 27 -9.33 33.33 19.79
CA ILE A 27 -8.23 32.74 19.01
C ILE A 27 -7.97 31.29 19.45
N TRP A 28 -7.98 31.03 20.76
CA TRP A 28 -7.76 29.71 21.31
C TRP A 28 -8.89 28.75 20.94
N ALA A 29 -10.15 29.16 21.10
CA ALA A 29 -11.31 28.37 20.71
C ALA A 29 -11.31 28.05 19.21
N TYR A 30 -10.98 29.03 18.36
CA TYR A 30 -10.85 28.82 16.92
C TYR A 30 -9.74 27.81 16.56
N ARG A 31 -8.56 27.94 17.17
CA ARG A 31 -7.45 26.97 16.97
C ARG A 31 -7.83 25.57 17.43
N LEU A 32 -8.50 25.46 18.58
CA LEU A 32 -8.95 24.19 19.12
C LEU A 32 -10.00 23.52 18.21
N GLY A 33 -10.98 24.31 17.74
CA GLY A 33 -12.01 23.86 16.80
C GLY A 33 -11.42 23.40 15.47
N ARG A 34 -10.51 24.19 14.88
CA ARG A 34 -9.80 23.83 13.65
C ARG A 34 -9.00 22.54 13.79
N ASN A 35 -8.23 22.41 14.87
CA ASN A 35 -7.44 21.20 15.12
C ASN A 35 -8.32 19.96 15.33
N LYS A 36 -9.50 20.12 15.93
CA LYS A 36 -10.46 19.03 16.10
C LYS A 36 -11.09 18.64 14.76
N ALA A 37 -11.53 19.62 13.97
CA ALA A 37 -12.08 19.39 12.62
C ALA A 37 -11.06 18.71 11.70
N GLU A 38 -9.80 19.17 11.69
CA GLU A 38 -8.74 18.52 10.90
C GLU A 38 -8.49 17.07 11.32
N LYS A 39 -8.57 16.76 12.63
CA LYS A 39 -8.46 15.38 13.13
C LYS A 39 -9.66 14.52 12.70
N GLU A 40 -10.86 15.07 12.75
CA GLU A 40 -12.09 14.37 12.32
C GLU A 40 -12.05 14.09 10.81
N LEU A 41 -11.70 15.08 10.00
CA LEU A 41 -11.52 14.92 8.55
C LEU A 41 -10.46 13.84 8.22
N ARG A 42 -9.33 13.82 8.95
CA ARG A 42 -8.31 12.78 8.77
C ARG A 42 -8.80 11.39 9.16
N LYS A 43 -9.60 11.28 10.22
CA LYS A 43 -10.20 10.00 10.64
C LYS A 43 -11.22 9.52 9.61
N GLU A 44 -12.07 10.43 9.14
CA GLU A 44 -13.07 10.15 8.12
C GLU A 44 -12.42 9.71 6.81
N ALA A 45 -11.39 10.43 6.34
CA ALA A 45 -10.63 10.05 5.16
C ALA A 45 -9.99 8.65 5.28
N LEU A 46 -9.48 8.31 6.47
CA LEU A 46 -8.88 7.01 6.74
C LEU A 46 -9.95 5.90 6.78
N LEU A 47 -11.11 6.18 7.38
CA LEU A 47 -12.26 5.27 7.43
C LEU A 47 -12.82 5.02 6.02
N ASN A 48 -13.00 6.07 5.23
CA ASN A 48 -13.46 5.99 3.83
C ASN A 48 -12.47 5.21 2.98
N ARG A 49 -11.15 5.46 3.12
CA ARG A 49 -10.12 4.66 2.46
C ARG A 49 -10.21 3.17 2.83
N TYR A 50 -10.39 2.86 4.12
CA TYR A 50 -10.53 1.47 4.56
C TYR A 50 -11.79 0.82 3.97
N LYS A 51 -12.95 1.45 4.16
CA LYS A 51 -14.26 0.90 3.79
C LYS A 51 -14.48 0.81 2.27
N LEU A 52 -14.08 1.83 1.52
CA LEU A 52 -14.38 1.95 0.09
C LEU A 52 -13.31 1.33 -0.81
N ILE A 53 -12.08 1.17 -0.32
CA ILE A 53 -10.97 0.65 -1.12
C ILE A 53 -10.49 -0.68 -0.54
N TYR A 54 -9.95 -0.69 0.67
CA TYR A 54 -9.24 -1.87 1.17
C TYR A 54 -10.15 -3.04 1.51
N VAL A 55 -11.34 -2.80 2.07
CA VAL A 55 -12.34 -3.85 2.31
C VAL A 55 -12.76 -4.53 0.99
N PRO A 56 -13.27 -3.82 -0.04
CA PRO A 56 -13.71 -4.47 -1.26
C PRO A 56 -12.55 -5.13 -2.04
N LEU A 57 -11.37 -4.50 -2.09
CA LEU A 57 -10.19 -5.14 -2.68
C LEU A 57 -9.83 -6.44 -1.96
N ASN A 58 -9.91 -6.45 -0.63
CA ASN A 58 -9.65 -7.66 0.14
C ASN A 58 -10.70 -8.75 -0.11
N THR A 59 -11.98 -8.38 -0.23
CA THR A 59 -13.03 -9.35 -0.55
C THR A 59 -12.85 -10.00 -1.92
N LEU A 60 -12.32 -9.26 -2.92
CA LEU A 60 -11.95 -9.83 -4.21
C LEU A 60 -10.81 -10.85 -4.07
N LEU A 61 -9.81 -10.53 -3.24
CA LEU A 61 -8.67 -11.40 -2.99
C LEU A 61 -9.07 -12.67 -2.22
N LEU A 62 -10.05 -12.60 -1.32
CA LEU A 62 -10.57 -13.79 -0.64
C LEU A 62 -11.16 -14.83 -1.61
N GLY A 63 -11.72 -14.39 -2.73
CA GLY A 63 -12.21 -15.28 -3.79
C GLY A 63 -11.12 -15.78 -4.75
N THR A 64 -9.88 -15.31 -4.60
CA THR A 64 -8.74 -15.65 -5.44
C THR A 64 -7.71 -16.39 -4.59
N HIS A 65 -7.63 -17.72 -4.67
CA HIS A 65 -6.62 -18.45 -3.92
C HIS A 65 -5.27 -18.32 -4.61
N ILE A 66 -4.50 -17.33 -4.19
CA ILE A 66 -3.14 -17.10 -4.66
C ILE A 66 -2.21 -18.04 -3.90
N THR A 67 -1.74 -19.05 -4.60
CA THR A 67 -0.86 -20.09 -4.09
C THR A 67 0.51 -19.89 -4.71
N THR A 68 1.45 -19.36 -3.94
CA THR A 68 2.82 -19.24 -4.44
C THR A 68 3.44 -20.63 -4.61
N VAL A 69 3.52 -21.15 -5.84
CA VAL A 69 4.23 -22.38 -6.15
C VAL A 69 5.73 -22.10 -5.94
N ARG A 70 6.32 -22.79 -4.96
CA ARG A 70 7.74 -22.65 -4.63
C ARG A 70 8.62 -23.04 -5.82
N ALA A 71 9.61 -22.19 -6.09
CA ALA A 71 10.65 -22.42 -7.07
C ALA A 71 11.36 -23.77 -6.86
N VAL A 72 11.63 -24.49 -7.95
CA VAL A 72 12.47 -25.69 -7.93
C VAL A 72 13.93 -25.23 -7.83
N LEU A 73 14.42 -25.13 -6.59
CA LEU A 73 15.81 -24.80 -6.30
C LEU A 73 16.71 -26.04 -6.42
N TYR A 74 17.93 -25.84 -6.91
CA TYR A 74 18.96 -26.89 -6.99
C TYR A 74 20.13 -26.54 -6.06
N PRO A 75 19.93 -26.58 -4.73
CA PRO A 75 20.90 -26.05 -3.77
C PRO A 75 22.24 -26.82 -3.82
N THR A 76 22.19 -28.14 -4.03
CA THR A 76 23.38 -29.00 -4.05
C THR A 76 23.97 -29.16 -5.45
N ILE A 77 25.30 -29.20 -5.54
CA ILE A 77 26.04 -29.37 -6.81
C ILE A 77 25.61 -30.63 -7.54
N ARG A 78 25.38 -31.74 -6.82
CA ARG A 78 24.90 -33.01 -7.40
C ARG A 78 23.60 -32.85 -8.19
N ARG A 79 22.67 -32.00 -7.71
CA ARG A 79 21.41 -31.72 -8.40
C ARG A 79 21.60 -30.80 -9.61
N ARG A 80 22.52 -29.83 -9.54
CA ARG A 80 22.87 -28.97 -10.68
C ARG A 80 23.55 -29.75 -11.80
N VAL A 81 24.46 -30.66 -11.45
CA VAL A 81 25.11 -31.58 -12.39
C VAL A 81 24.08 -32.49 -13.05
N LYS A 82 23.17 -33.10 -12.28
CA LYS A 82 22.09 -33.95 -12.82
C LYS A 82 21.18 -33.19 -13.80
N ARG A 83 20.93 -31.89 -13.56
CA ARG A 83 20.15 -30.99 -14.44
C ARG A 83 20.92 -30.57 -15.70
N ALA A 84 22.21 -30.32 -15.59
CA ALA A 84 23.06 -29.89 -16.69
C ALA A 84 23.45 -31.05 -17.63
N TRP A 85 23.56 -32.27 -17.09
CA TRP A 85 24.04 -33.46 -17.81
C TRP A 85 23.34 -33.76 -19.14
N PRO A 86 22.00 -33.68 -19.26
CA PRO A 86 21.32 -33.93 -20.53
C PRO A 86 21.64 -32.89 -21.62
N HIS A 87 21.98 -31.66 -21.22
CA HIS A 87 22.34 -30.59 -22.15
C HIS A 87 23.79 -30.69 -22.60
N ILE A 88 24.68 -31.10 -21.70
CA ILE A 88 26.10 -31.39 -22.00
C ILE A 88 26.20 -32.58 -22.95
N LYS A 89 25.42 -33.65 -22.73
CA LYS A 89 25.38 -34.83 -23.60
C LYS A 89 24.90 -34.52 -25.03
N LYS A 90 24.09 -33.46 -25.21
CA LYS A 90 23.61 -32.97 -26.51
C LYS A 90 24.56 -31.93 -27.14
N LEU A 91 25.82 -31.85 -26.70
CA LEU A 91 26.86 -30.90 -27.16
C LEU A 91 26.51 -29.41 -26.97
N ASN A 92 25.46 -29.11 -26.19
CA ASN A 92 25.05 -27.74 -25.86
C ASN A 92 25.76 -27.27 -24.59
N PHE A 93 27.09 -27.19 -24.65
CA PHE A 93 27.96 -26.87 -23.51
C PHE A 93 27.63 -25.51 -22.88
N LYS A 94 27.28 -24.49 -23.69
CA LYS A 94 26.91 -23.16 -23.20
C LYS A 94 25.70 -23.20 -22.25
N ILE A 95 24.64 -23.92 -22.65
CA ILE A 95 23.41 -24.06 -21.85
C ILE A 95 23.65 -24.99 -20.66
N GLY A 96 24.44 -26.06 -20.86
CA GLY A 96 24.83 -26.97 -19.78
C GLY A 96 25.60 -26.25 -18.67
N PHE A 97 26.57 -25.43 -19.03
CA PHE A 97 27.39 -24.66 -18.08
C PHE A 97 26.57 -23.59 -17.37
N GLN A 98 25.71 -22.88 -18.10
CA GLN A 98 24.77 -21.92 -17.53
C GLN A 98 23.87 -22.58 -16.46
N LYS A 99 23.33 -23.77 -16.73
CA LYS A 99 22.48 -24.52 -15.77
C LYS A 99 23.25 -25.14 -14.60
N LEU A 100 24.57 -25.30 -14.74
CA LEU A 100 25.45 -25.82 -13.69
C LEU A 100 25.82 -24.72 -12.68
N LEU A 101 26.05 -23.51 -13.18
CA LEU A 101 26.28 -22.30 -12.39
C LEU A 101 24.99 -21.68 -11.83
N ASP A 102 23.86 -21.92 -12.48
CA ASP A 102 22.55 -21.47 -12.02
C ASP A 102 22.11 -22.21 -10.73
N LYS A 103 22.29 -21.54 -9.60
CA LYS A 103 21.84 -21.97 -8.26
C LYS A 103 20.32 -21.83 -8.09
N TYR A 104 19.69 -20.92 -8.81
CA TYR A 104 18.31 -20.46 -8.59
C TYR A 104 17.43 -20.81 -9.79
N GLY A 105 17.32 -22.11 -10.07
CA GLY A 105 16.63 -22.75 -11.20
C GLY A 105 15.61 -21.93 -12.01
N THR A 106 14.36 -22.39 -12.05
CA THR A 106 13.25 -21.60 -12.62
C THR A 106 12.75 -20.66 -11.52
N LYS A 107 12.73 -19.35 -11.82
CA LYS A 107 12.20 -18.33 -10.90
C LYS A 107 10.76 -18.68 -10.53
N THR A 108 10.45 -18.46 -9.26
CA THR A 108 9.14 -18.62 -8.63
C THR A 108 8.06 -17.99 -9.50
N GLY A 109 7.18 -18.81 -10.07
CA GLY A 109 5.90 -18.34 -10.59
C GLY A 109 4.91 -18.41 -9.44
N ALA A 110 4.24 -17.31 -9.13
CA ALA A 110 3.00 -17.42 -8.37
C ALA A 110 1.92 -17.84 -9.36
N GLU A 111 1.35 -19.02 -9.16
CA GLU A 111 0.23 -19.54 -9.95
C GLU A 111 -1.04 -19.39 -9.11
N VAL A 112 -2.15 -19.06 -9.74
CA VAL A 112 -3.47 -19.13 -9.10
C VAL A 112 -3.92 -20.59 -9.18
N GLU A 113 -3.62 -21.44 -8.17
CA GLU A 113 -3.97 -22.88 -8.19
C GLU A 113 -5.50 -23.08 -8.21
N PHE A 114 -6.26 -22.20 -7.54
CA PHE A 114 -7.72 -22.30 -7.45
C PHE A 114 -8.40 -20.93 -7.52
N GLY A 115 -9.17 -20.67 -8.58
CA GLY A 115 -9.99 -19.46 -8.68
C GLY A 115 -10.09 -18.88 -10.09
N ARG A 116 -10.77 -17.73 -10.18
CA ARG A 116 -10.79 -16.90 -11.38
C ARG A 116 -9.41 -16.25 -11.60
N PRO A 117 -9.07 -15.79 -12.82
CA PRO A 117 -7.86 -15.01 -13.06
C PRO A 117 -7.72 -13.85 -12.07
N PHE A 118 -6.49 -13.44 -11.77
CA PHE A 118 -6.24 -12.33 -10.85
C PHE A 118 -7.11 -11.12 -11.24
N PRO A 119 -7.98 -10.60 -10.33
CA PRO A 119 -9.08 -9.71 -10.70
C PRO A 119 -8.64 -8.25 -10.86
N LEU A 120 -7.55 -8.03 -11.60
CA LEU A 120 -6.93 -6.72 -11.80
C LEU A 120 -7.92 -5.70 -12.39
N SER A 121 -8.75 -6.12 -13.35
CA SER A 121 -9.75 -5.25 -13.98
C SER A 121 -10.79 -4.73 -12.97
N ASP A 122 -11.23 -5.57 -12.04
CA ASP A 122 -12.19 -5.19 -11.00
C ASP A 122 -11.53 -4.34 -9.91
N MET A 123 -10.28 -4.63 -9.56
CA MET A 123 -9.48 -3.77 -8.69
C MET A 123 -9.32 -2.36 -9.27
N ILE A 124 -9.04 -2.26 -10.59
CA ILE A 124 -8.93 -0.98 -11.29
C ILE A 124 -10.26 -0.20 -11.20
N LYS A 125 -11.41 -0.87 -11.41
CA LYS A 125 -12.73 -0.23 -11.30
C LYS A 125 -12.97 0.34 -9.90
N ILE A 126 -12.73 -0.45 -8.85
CA ILE A 126 -12.91 -0.04 -7.45
C ILE A 126 -12.01 1.16 -7.13
N ILE A 127 -10.73 1.09 -7.49
CA ILE A 127 -9.77 2.15 -7.18
C ILE A 127 -10.10 3.42 -7.97
N LYS A 128 -10.50 3.31 -9.25
CA LYS A 128 -10.92 4.47 -10.05
C LYS A 128 -12.16 5.15 -9.48
N ALA A 129 -13.16 4.38 -9.03
CA ALA A 129 -14.39 4.91 -8.43
C ALA A 129 -14.14 5.70 -7.12
N HIS A 130 -13.03 5.41 -6.43
CA HIS A 130 -12.68 6.01 -5.14
C HIS A 130 -11.27 6.62 -5.14
N ALA A 131 -10.80 7.12 -6.28
CA ALA A 131 -9.42 7.58 -6.46
C ALA A 131 -9.01 8.68 -5.48
N GLN A 132 -9.95 9.54 -5.04
CA GLN A 132 -9.69 10.59 -4.06
C GLN A 132 -9.25 10.06 -2.69
N TRP A 133 -9.59 8.80 -2.38
CA TRP A 133 -9.21 8.15 -1.12
C TRP A 133 -7.99 7.23 -1.26
N ALA A 134 -7.55 6.93 -2.49
CA ALA A 134 -6.43 6.02 -2.74
C ALA A 134 -5.10 6.65 -2.30
N ASP A 135 -4.22 5.87 -1.68
CA ASP A 135 -2.86 6.33 -1.43
C ASP A 135 -2.00 6.20 -2.70
N LYS A 136 -1.01 7.10 -2.80
CA LYS A 136 -0.08 7.16 -3.93
C LYS A 136 0.59 5.82 -4.23
N LYS A 137 0.95 5.05 -3.20
CA LYS A 137 1.65 3.77 -3.37
C LYS A 137 0.73 2.74 -4.01
N LEU A 138 -0.53 2.66 -3.58
CA LEU A 138 -1.54 1.80 -4.22
C LEU A 138 -1.70 2.14 -5.71
N LEU A 139 -1.81 3.42 -6.06
CA LEU A 139 -1.95 3.86 -7.46
C LEU A 139 -0.73 3.48 -8.32
N ILE A 140 0.48 3.63 -7.79
CA ILE A 140 1.73 3.25 -8.49
C ILE A 140 1.75 1.74 -8.73
N LEU A 141 1.46 0.94 -7.70
CA LEU A 141 1.45 -0.52 -7.81
C LEU A 141 0.39 -1.01 -8.80
N LEU A 142 -0.79 -0.38 -8.80
CA LEU A 142 -1.86 -0.67 -9.76
C LEU A 142 -1.41 -0.39 -11.19
N GLN A 143 -0.78 0.76 -11.43
CA GLN A 143 -0.26 1.13 -12.75
C GLN A 143 0.85 0.17 -13.20
N GLN A 144 1.74 -0.24 -12.30
CA GLN A 144 2.79 -1.21 -12.59
C GLN A 144 2.20 -2.59 -12.96
N ALA A 145 1.20 -3.06 -12.20
CA ALA A 145 0.51 -4.31 -12.49
C ALA A 145 -0.20 -4.27 -13.85
N ASP A 146 -0.94 -3.19 -14.14
CA ASP A 146 -1.63 -2.98 -15.42
C ASP A 146 -0.66 -2.97 -16.61
N ARG A 147 0.45 -2.23 -16.46
CA ARG A 147 1.51 -2.20 -17.46
C ARG A 147 2.18 -3.56 -17.67
N SER A 148 2.43 -4.31 -16.59
CA SER A 148 3.06 -5.63 -16.67
C SER A 148 2.22 -6.62 -17.47
N ARG A 149 0.88 -6.54 -17.36
CA ARG A 149 -0.05 -7.32 -18.19
C ARG A 149 -0.04 -6.89 -19.65
N TYR A 150 -0.07 -5.59 -19.89
CA TYR A 150 -0.05 -5.05 -21.26
C TYR A 150 1.22 -5.48 -22.01
N GLU A 151 2.37 -5.48 -21.34
CA GLU A 151 3.66 -5.86 -21.93
C GLU A 151 3.82 -7.39 -22.11
N SER A 152 2.97 -8.21 -21.48
CA SER A 152 3.03 -9.67 -21.53
C SER A 152 1.72 -10.32 -22.01
N PRO A 153 1.21 -9.99 -23.22
CA PRO A 153 -0.09 -10.45 -23.70
C PRO A 153 -0.15 -11.97 -23.92
N GLU A 154 1.00 -12.63 -24.11
CA GLU A 154 1.12 -14.08 -24.32
C GLU A 154 1.17 -14.88 -23.00
N ARG A 155 1.19 -14.20 -21.84
CA ARG A 155 1.25 -14.87 -20.54
C ARG A 155 -0.10 -15.46 -20.19
N ASP A 156 -0.11 -16.73 -19.81
CA ASP A 156 -1.32 -17.39 -19.32
C ASP A 156 -1.84 -16.64 -18.08
N GLN A 157 -3.14 -16.34 -18.06
CA GLN A 157 -3.81 -15.51 -17.05
C GLN A 157 -3.84 -16.16 -15.65
N SER A 158 -3.43 -17.42 -15.59
CA SER A 158 -3.21 -18.21 -14.38
C SER A 158 -1.93 -17.82 -13.62
N TYR A 159 -0.97 -17.15 -14.28
CA TYR A 159 0.29 -16.72 -13.68
C TYR A 159 0.28 -15.26 -13.25
N LEU A 160 0.69 -15.02 -12.02
CA LEU A 160 0.87 -13.68 -11.47
C LEU A 160 2.24 -13.10 -11.86
N THR A 161 2.24 -11.82 -12.23
CA THR A 161 3.47 -11.03 -12.38
C THR A 161 4.04 -10.64 -11.00
N ASP A 162 5.32 -10.26 -10.97
CA ASP A 162 5.94 -9.76 -9.74
C ASP A 162 5.23 -8.47 -9.25
N GLU A 163 4.72 -7.67 -10.19
CA GLU A 163 3.97 -6.45 -9.94
C GLU A 163 2.57 -6.73 -9.36
N GLU A 164 1.85 -7.71 -9.88
CA GLU A 164 0.56 -8.16 -9.34
C GLU A 164 0.71 -8.71 -7.93
N LEU A 165 1.74 -9.50 -7.69
CA LEU A 165 2.06 -10.03 -6.36
C LEU A 165 2.49 -8.92 -5.38
N ALA A 166 3.19 -7.89 -5.85
CA ALA A 166 3.50 -6.71 -5.04
C ALA A 166 2.25 -5.91 -4.68
N LEU A 167 1.31 -5.76 -5.62
CA LEU A 167 0.01 -5.12 -5.40
C LEU A 167 -0.81 -5.87 -4.36
N GLU A 168 -0.95 -7.19 -4.51
CA GLU A 168 -1.64 -8.07 -3.56
C GLU A 168 -1.09 -7.92 -2.14
N LYS A 169 0.24 -8.06 -1.98
CA LYS A 169 0.91 -7.91 -0.68
C LYS A 169 0.66 -6.56 -0.04
N HIS A 170 0.67 -5.48 -0.83
CA HIS A 170 0.37 -4.14 -0.33
C HIS A 170 -1.07 -4.01 0.14
N ILE A 171 -2.03 -4.53 -0.63
CA ILE A 171 -3.45 -4.54 -0.25
C ILE A 171 -3.64 -5.29 1.07
N TRP A 172 -3.09 -6.51 1.18
CA TRP A 172 -3.21 -7.31 2.40
C TRP A 172 -2.59 -6.61 3.60
N HIS A 173 -1.36 -6.14 3.47
CA HIS A 173 -0.67 -5.44 4.53
C HIS A 173 -1.45 -4.21 5.01
N LYS A 174 -1.97 -3.41 4.07
CA LYS A 174 -2.73 -2.20 4.39
C LYS A 174 -4.09 -2.50 4.99
N TYR A 175 -4.79 -3.51 4.49
CA TYR A 175 -6.03 -3.97 5.09
C TYR A 175 -5.80 -4.36 6.55
N THR A 176 -4.82 -5.23 6.84
CA THR A 176 -4.53 -5.70 8.21
C THR A 176 -4.10 -4.54 9.12
N GLN A 177 -3.27 -3.62 8.60
CA GLN A 177 -2.85 -2.44 9.34
C GLN A 177 -4.04 -1.54 9.71
N LEU A 178 -4.94 -1.27 8.76
CA LEU A 178 -6.12 -0.42 8.98
C LEU A 178 -7.16 -1.12 9.84
N ASN A 179 -7.37 -2.42 9.66
CA ASN A 179 -8.27 -3.24 10.46
C ASN A 179 -7.86 -3.19 11.94
N ARG A 180 -6.59 -3.47 12.25
CA ARG A 180 -6.07 -3.39 13.64
C ARG A 180 -6.22 -1.99 14.25
N LYS A 181 -6.12 -0.94 13.43
CA LYS A 181 -6.21 0.45 13.90
C LYS A 181 -7.65 0.92 14.14
N LEU A 182 -8.59 0.44 13.32
CA LEU A 182 -9.99 0.87 13.34
C LEU A 182 -10.92 -0.06 14.11
N MET A 183 -10.56 -1.34 14.19
CA MET A 183 -11.26 -2.41 14.90
C MET A 183 -10.26 -3.16 15.81
N PRO A 184 -9.74 -2.51 16.87
CA PRO A 184 -8.97 -3.22 17.88
C PRO A 184 -9.91 -4.17 18.64
N GLU A 185 -9.55 -5.45 18.68
CA GLU A 185 -10.16 -6.43 19.59
C GLU A 185 -9.84 -6.10 21.06
#